data_AF-C7RGY8-F1
#
_entry.id   AF-C7RGY8-F1
#
_cell.length_a   1.000
_cell.length_b   1.000
_cell.length_c   1.000
_cell.angle_alpha   90.00
_cell.angle_beta   90.00
_cell.angle_gamma   90.00
#
_symmetry.space_group_name_H-M   'P 1'
#
loop_
_entity.id
_entity.type
_entity.pdbx_description
1 polymer ?
#
loop_
_entity_poly.entity_id
_entity_poly.type
_entity_poly.pdbx_seq_one_letter_code
_entity_poly.pdbx_strand_id
1 'polypeptide(L)' 'MNNIFIRSDPAGNIKADKGKSTEKIYGLKDTTMALDRAIRCGNDTSESVYDDRGLIVF' A
#
# COMPACT_ATOMS: atom_id res chain seq x y z
N MET A 1 11.30 16.80 -11.98
CA MET A 1 12.00 15.50 -12.02
C MET A 1 10.95 14.41 -11.75
N ASN A 2 10.77 13.43 -12.63
CA ASN A 2 9.75 12.37 -12.45
C ASN A 2 10.33 11.22 -11.62
N ASN A 3 9.64 10.84 -10.54
CA ASN A 3 10.07 9.75 -9.64
C ASN A 3 9.64 8.36 -10.10
N ILE A 4 8.72 8.28 -11.07
CA ILE A 4 8.15 7.04 -11.59
C ILE A 4 8.29 7.08 -13.10
N PHE A 5 8.83 5.99 -13.67
CA PHE A 5 8.90 5.80 -15.11
C PHE A 5 7.69 4.95 -15.53
N ILE A 6 6.86 5.48 -16.42
CA ILE A 6 5.65 4.83 -16.92
C ILE A 6 5.89 4.47 -18.38
N ARG A 7 5.57 3.22 -18.74
CA ARG A 7 5.70 2.69 -20.09
C ARG A 7 4.43 1.96 -20.49
N SER A 8 4.05 2.11 -21.76
CA SER A 8 3.01 1.27 -22.37
C SER A 8 3.63 -0.01 -22.90
N ASP A 9 3.04 -1.15 -22.57
CA ASP A 9 3.43 -2.42 -23.17
C ASP A 9 2.88 -2.55 -24.60
N PRO A 10 3.34 -3.55 -25.39
CA PRO A 10 2.85 -3.76 -26.75
C PRO A 10 1.35 -4.06 -26.86
N ALA A 11 0.70 -4.46 -25.76
CA ALA A 11 -0.73 -4.69 -25.69
C ALA A 11 -1.52 -3.42 -25.30
N GLY A 12 -0.84 -2.28 -25.11
CA GLY A 12 -1.45 -1.00 -24.76
C GLY A 12 -1.66 -0.79 -23.25
N ASN A 13 -1.20 -1.69 -22.38
CA ASN A 13 -1.34 -1.51 -20.94
C ASN A 13 -0.30 -0.53 -20.40
N ILE A 14 -0.74 0.36 -19.52
CA ILE A 14 0.13 1.30 -18.81
C ILE A 14 0.76 0.59 -17.61
N LYS A 15 2.09 0.53 -17.55
CA LYS A 15 2.84 -0.14 -16.48
C LYS A 15 3.95 0.77 -15.94
N ALA A 16 4.18 0.68 -14.62
CA ALA A 16 5.36 1.27 -14.01
C ALA A 16 6.59 0.42 -14.34
N ASP A 17 7.67 1.04 -14.82
CA ASP A 17 8.84 0.39 -15.37
C ASP A 17 10.07 0.60 -14.47
N LYS A 18 10.73 -0.50 -14.11
CA LYS A 18 11.84 -0.56 -13.14
C LYS A 18 13.14 0.08 -13.61
N GLY A 19 13.28 0.41 -14.89
CA GLY A 19 14.56 0.75 -15.52
C GLY A 19 15.26 1.99 -14.99
N LYS A 20 14.53 2.94 -14.38
CA LYS A 20 15.12 4.17 -13.81
C LYS A 20 15.20 4.21 -12.29
N SER A 21 14.41 3.39 -11.59
CA SER A 21 14.35 3.47 -10.12
C SER A 21 13.64 2.25 -9.53
N THR A 22 14.36 1.14 -9.49
CA THR A 22 13.90 -0.15 -8.94
C THR A 22 13.30 0.01 -7.53
N GLU A 23 14.02 0.60 -6.58
CA GLU A 23 13.60 0.70 -5.18
C GLU A 23 12.34 1.56 -4.99
N LYS A 24 12.26 2.72 -5.66
CA LYS A 24 11.08 3.61 -5.55
C LYS A 24 9.80 2.95 -6.10
N ILE A 25 9.92 2.09 -7.11
CA ILE A 25 8.77 1.38 -7.68
C ILE A 25 8.27 0.27 -6.76
N TYR A 26 9.18 -0.43 -6.07
CA TYR A 26 8.78 -1.38 -5.04
C TYR A 26 8.02 -0.67 -3.91
N GLY A 27 8.58 0.42 -3.36
CA GLY A 27 7.92 1.17 -2.29
C GLY A 27 6.54 1.70 -2.67
N LEU A 28 6.38 2.23 -3.89
CA LEU A 28 5.06 2.65 -4.39
C LEU A 28 4.08 1.48 -4.50
N LYS A 29 4.52 0.35 -5.07
CA LYS A 29 3.67 -0.84 -5.21
C LYS A 29 3.23 -1.35 -3.84
N ASP A 30 4.16 -1.45 -2.91
CA ASP A 30 3.92 -1.93 -1.54
C ASP A 30 2.95 -1.00 -0.81
N THR A 31 3.10 0.32 -0.97
CA THR A 31 2.19 1.31 -0.38
C THR A 31 0.78 1.18 -0.94
N THR A 32 0.63 1.03 -2.26
CA THR A 32 -0.69 0.84 -2.88
C THR A 32 -1.35 -0.45 -2.42
N MET A 33 -0.60 -1.55 -2.30
CA MET A 33 -1.13 -2.82 -1.77
C MET A 33 -1.50 -2.72 -0.29
N ALA A 34 -0.70 -2.01 0.52
CA ALA A 34 -0.98 -1.78 1.92
C ALA A 34 -2.24 -0.91 2.10
N LEU A 35 -2.37 0.17 1.33
CA LEU A 35 -3.54 1.03 1.32
C LEU A 35 -4.80 0.26 0.91
N ASP A 36 -4.70 -0.54 -0.13
CA ASP A 36 -5.78 -1.40 -0.60
C ASP A 36 -6.29 -2.33 0.50
N ARG A 37 -5.36 -2.98 1.22
CA ARG A 37 -5.69 -3.84 2.35
C ARG A 37 -6.31 -3.03 3.50
N ALA A 38 -5.81 -1.82 3.78
CA ALA A 38 -6.36 -0.95 4.80
C ALA A 38 -7.78 -0.45 4.47
N ILE A 39 -8.08 -0.16 3.21
CA ILE A 39 -9.44 0.25 2.81
C ILE A 39 -10.41 -0.92 2.86
N ARG A 40 -10.01 -2.08 2.33
CA ARG A 40 -10.89 -3.26 2.25
C ARG A 40 -11.07 -3.99 3.57
N CYS A 41 -10.06 -3.96 4.45
CA CYS A 41 -10.02 -4.76 5.68
C CYS A 41 -9.69 -3.94 6.93
N GLY A 42 -9.32 -2.68 6.80
CA GLY A 42 -9.11 -1.78 7.95
C GLY A 42 -10.40 -1.17 8.50
N ASN A 43 -11.56 -1.55 7.96
CA ASN A 43 -12.86 -1.30 8.57
C ASN A 43 -13.42 -2.54 9.30
N ASP A 44 -12.64 -3.62 9.42
CA ASP A 44 -12.88 -4.59 10.48
C ASP A 44 -12.40 -3.93 11.78
N THR A 45 -13.25 -3.08 12.37
CA THR A 45 -13.17 -2.75 13.79
C THR A 45 -13.48 -4.04 14.56
N SER A 46 -12.59 -5.02 14.50
CA SER A 46 -12.56 -6.05 15.53
C SER A 46 -12.35 -5.31 16.84
N GLU A 47 -13.23 -5.57 17.82
CA GLU A 47 -13.10 -5.04 19.17
C GLU A 47 -11.63 -5.08 19.59
N SER A 48 -11.17 -3.96 20.12
CA SER A 48 -9.82 -3.87 20.64
C SER A 48 -9.66 -4.96 21.69
N VAL A 49 -8.54 -5.68 21.70
CA VAL A 49 -8.24 -6.65 22.77
C VAL A 49 -8.24 -6.00 24.18
N TYR A 50 -8.24 -4.67 24.23
CA TYR A 50 -8.37 -3.87 25.44
C TYR A 50 -9.81 -3.50 25.82
N ASP A 51 -10.78 -3.67 24.91
CA ASP A 51 -12.20 -3.43 25.19
C ASP A 51 -12.69 -4.40 26.28
N ASP A 52 -12.28 -5.67 26.22
CA ASP A 52 -12.58 -6.68 27.25
C ASP A 52 -11.64 -6.63 28.46
N ARG A 53 -10.39 -6.20 28.25
CA ARG A 53 -9.32 -6.36 29.24
C ARG A 53 -9.20 -5.20 30.22
N GLY A 54 -10.00 -4.15 30.05
CA GLY A 54 -9.95 -2.94 30.87
C GLY A 54 -8.62 -2.19 30.68
N LEU A 55 -8.68 -0.96 30.20
CA LEU A 55 -7.49 -0.12 30.11
C LEU A 55 -6.98 0.19 31.53
N ILE A 56 -5.82 -0.35 31.90
CA ILE A 56 -5.10 0.08 33.10
C ILE A 56 -4.44 1.41 32.76
N VAL A 57 -5.08 2.51 33.17
CA VAL A 57 -4.53 3.87 33.09
C VAL A 57 -4.04 4.23 34.49
N PHE A 58 -2.75 4.57 34.61
CA PHE A 58 -2.12 5.10 35.83
C PHE A 58 -2.02 6.62 35.76
#